data_AF-A0A9E3RFD1-F1
#
_entry.id   AF-A0A9E3RFD1-F1
#
_cell.length_a   1.000
_cell.length_b   1.000
_cell.length_c   1.000
_cell.angle_alpha   90.00
_cell.angle_beta   90.00
_cell.angle_gamma   90.00
#
_symmetry.space_group_name_H-M   'P 1'
#
loop_
_entity.id
_entity.type
_entity.pdbx_description
1 polymer ?
#
loop_
_entity_poly.entity_id
_entity_poly.type
_entity_poly.pdbx_seq_one_letter_code
_entity_poly.pdbx_strand_id
1 'polypeptide(L)'
;WSVDNQPYGTWWERLPALCFPPAHPFHHSLIGSMEDLSAASLEDVAEFFRTYYTPDNAVLTICGDFDPHGAHAMVARHFGPIPRGAGRPPLPPMALPPTFGRWLRDEVEDAVVAPRLFLAFRIPPAGAPDWYAASLLGAVLGTGEGSRLQRALVREQQLASDATAFTFDLSKGSDLLVCDVTARPGVPAARLEAAVVAEIDRLRTAGVPAADRERALALLETSWVSGLQTVGARADKLSQFATYRGDPALVNDEHARHAAVTVEALEACAGTLLGPDNRASLLYVPRPAAAEAA
;
A
#
# COMPACT_ATOMS: atom_id res chain seq x y z
N TRP A 1 -6.16 1.31 17.80
CA TRP A 1 -4.85 0.91 17.26
C TRP A 1 -3.84 1.84 17.91
N SER A 2 -2.87 1.32 18.67
CA SER A 2 -1.81 2.15 19.26
C SER A 2 -0.60 2.04 18.34
N VAL A 3 -0.46 2.97 17.42
CA VAL A 3 0.67 3.00 16.46
C VAL A 3 1.95 3.43 17.17
N ASP A 4 1.85 4.38 18.10
CA ASP A 4 3.00 5.01 18.78
C ASP A 4 3.78 4.07 19.71
N ASN A 5 3.12 3.05 20.25
CA ASN A 5 3.71 2.12 21.21
C ASN A 5 4.11 0.78 20.58
N GLN A 6 4.18 0.72 19.25
CA GLN A 6 4.66 -0.43 18.50
C GLN A 6 6.07 -0.15 17.96
N PRO A 7 7.03 -1.09 18.10
CA PRO A 7 8.33 -0.98 17.45
C PRO A 7 8.18 -0.65 15.96
N TYR A 8 8.94 0.34 15.48
CA TYR A 8 8.88 0.85 14.11
C TYR A 8 7.56 1.53 13.72
N GLY A 9 6.58 1.64 14.62
CA GLY A 9 5.18 1.99 14.31
C GLY A 9 4.99 3.33 13.61
N THR A 10 5.89 4.30 13.84
CA THR A 10 5.87 5.62 13.20
C THR A 10 6.09 5.58 11.69
N TRP A 11 6.39 4.41 11.10
CA TRP A 11 6.64 4.27 9.67
C TRP A 11 5.42 4.64 8.83
N TRP A 12 4.21 4.42 9.35
CA TRP A 12 2.95 4.80 8.71
C TRP A 12 2.78 6.31 8.53
N GLU A 13 3.50 7.13 9.29
CA GLU A 13 3.55 8.59 9.15
C GLU A 13 4.78 9.03 8.35
N ARG A 14 5.95 8.47 8.69
CA ARG A 14 7.23 8.90 8.13
C ARG A 14 7.41 8.51 6.67
N LEU A 15 7.00 7.30 6.27
CA LEU A 15 7.20 6.85 4.90
C LEU A 15 6.34 7.66 3.90
N PRO A 16 5.03 7.91 4.16
CA PRO A 16 4.26 8.81 3.30
C PRO A 16 4.81 10.24 3.31
N ALA A 17 5.20 10.78 4.46
CA ALA A 17 5.78 12.12 4.54
C ALA A 17 7.09 12.26 3.74
N LEU A 18 7.90 11.19 3.69
CA LEU A 18 9.10 11.10 2.86
C LEU A 18 8.78 11.02 1.37
N CYS A 19 7.75 10.26 0.99
CA CYS A 19 7.42 9.97 -0.42
C CYS A 19 6.56 11.05 -1.11
N PHE A 20 5.76 11.80 -0.35
CA PHE A 20 4.81 12.77 -0.87
C PHE A 20 5.19 14.18 -0.41
N PRO A 21 5.11 15.22 -1.26
CA PRO A 21 5.36 16.60 -0.84
C PRO A 21 4.36 17.05 0.24
N PRO A 22 4.71 17.99 1.14
CA PRO A 22 3.83 18.45 2.22
C PRO A 22 2.43 18.90 1.80
N ALA A 23 2.29 19.49 0.60
CA ALA A 23 0.98 19.92 0.08
C ALA A 23 0.10 18.78 -0.48
N HIS A 24 0.65 17.56 -0.59
CA HIS A 24 -0.06 16.42 -1.15
C HIS A 24 -0.89 15.71 -0.07
N PRO A 25 -2.16 15.32 -0.33
CA PRO A 25 -3.01 14.70 0.69
C PRO A 25 -2.44 13.43 1.35
N PHE A 26 -1.63 12.66 0.62
CA PHE A 26 -0.96 11.45 1.14
C PHE A 26 0.35 11.72 1.89
N HIS A 27 0.72 12.98 2.14
CA HIS A 27 1.86 13.29 3.01
C HIS A 27 1.59 12.94 4.47
N HIS A 28 0.34 13.07 4.90
CA HIS A 28 -0.08 12.84 6.28
C HIS A 28 -0.66 11.44 6.47
N SER A 29 -0.55 10.90 7.69
CA SER A 29 -1.20 9.65 8.05
C SER A 29 -2.72 9.81 8.10
N LEU A 30 -3.43 8.69 7.93
CA LEU A 30 -4.89 8.67 7.97
C LEU A 30 -5.48 9.13 9.31
N ILE A 31 -4.75 8.96 10.42
CA ILE A 31 -5.20 9.35 11.75
C ILE A 31 -5.05 10.87 12.00
N GLY A 32 -4.27 11.56 11.18
CA GLY A 32 -3.94 12.97 11.37
C GLY A 32 -2.88 13.19 12.45
N SER A 33 -2.54 14.47 12.69
CA SER A 33 -1.59 14.83 13.74
C SER A 33 -2.30 15.02 15.08
N MET A 34 -1.57 14.85 16.19
CA MET A 34 -2.11 15.17 17.53
C MET A 34 -2.49 16.64 17.66
N GLU A 35 -1.83 17.53 16.93
CA GLU A 35 -2.16 18.96 16.87
C GLU A 35 -3.54 19.16 16.23
N ASP A 36 -3.78 18.59 15.05
CA ASP A 36 -5.06 18.69 14.35
C ASP A 36 -6.20 18.04 15.13
N LEU A 37 -5.95 16.87 15.73
CA LEU A 37 -6.94 16.17 16.56
C LEU A 37 -7.31 16.96 17.81
N SER A 38 -6.36 17.69 18.40
CA SER A 38 -6.62 18.54 19.58
C SER A 38 -7.28 19.86 19.22
N ALA A 39 -7.06 20.35 18.00
CA ALA A 39 -7.67 21.58 17.48
C ALA A 39 -9.10 21.37 16.94
N ALA A 40 -9.45 20.15 16.54
CA ALA A 40 -10.75 19.83 15.97
C ALA A 40 -11.91 20.10 16.95
N SER A 41 -12.91 20.84 16.47
CA SER A 41 -14.13 21.16 17.20
C SER A 41 -15.29 20.23 16.82
N LEU A 42 -16.35 20.22 17.64
CA LEU A 42 -17.60 19.53 17.30
C LEU A 42 -18.20 20.05 15.99
N GLU A 43 -18.04 21.35 15.71
CA GLU A 43 -18.57 21.95 14.49
C GLU A 43 -17.84 21.43 13.26
N ASP A 44 -16.52 21.26 13.32
CA ASP A 44 -15.72 20.69 12.22
C ASP A 44 -16.20 19.28 11.87
N VAL A 45 -16.46 18.45 12.89
CA VAL A 45 -16.97 17.09 12.71
C VAL A 45 -18.40 17.10 12.14
N ALA A 46 -19.26 18.00 12.63
CA ALA A 46 -20.62 18.15 12.13
C ALA A 46 -20.64 18.63 10.67
N GLU A 47 -19.76 19.56 10.31
CA GLU A 47 -19.61 20.06 8.94
C GLU A 47 -19.07 18.96 8.01
N PHE A 48 -18.08 18.18 8.46
CA PHE A 48 -17.59 17.03 7.72
C PHE A 48 -18.72 16.02 7.45
N PHE A 49 -19.52 15.68 8.47
CA PHE A 49 -20.66 14.78 8.31
C PHE A 49 -21.68 15.33 7.31
N ARG A 50 -22.12 16.58 7.45
CA ARG A 50 -23.07 17.22 6.52
C ARG A 50 -22.57 17.27 5.08
N THR A 51 -21.26 17.43 4.90
CA THR A 51 -20.63 17.54 3.58
C THR A 51 -20.45 16.19 2.90
N TYR A 52 -20.03 15.16 3.63
CA TYR A 52 -19.57 13.89 3.05
C TYR A 52 -20.52 12.70 3.27
N TYR A 53 -21.39 12.71 4.28
CA TYR A 53 -22.31 11.61 4.58
C TYR A 53 -23.67 11.83 3.90
N THR A 54 -23.68 11.84 2.57
CA THR A 54 -24.88 12.09 1.76
C THR A 54 -25.14 10.94 0.78
N PRO A 55 -26.40 10.69 0.38
CA PRO A 55 -26.73 9.52 -0.44
C PRO A 55 -26.12 9.56 -1.84
N ASP A 56 -25.78 10.73 -2.37
CA ASP A 56 -25.06 10.89 -3.64
C ASP A 56 -23.54 10.67 -3.52
N ASN A 57 -23.03 10.40 -2.31
CA ASN A 57 -21.65 10.05 -2.00
C ASN A 57 -21.53 8.67 -1.32
N ALA A 58 -22.58 7.83 -1.37
CA ALA A 58 -22.62 6.54 -0.70
C ALA A 58 -22.94 5.39 -1.67
N VAL A 59 -22.35 4.23 -1.40
CA VAL A 59 -22.69 2.95 -2.04
C VAL A 59 -23.20 2.02 -0.95
N LEU A 60 -24.42 1.48 -1.12
CA LEU A 60 -24.96 0.43 -0.28
C LEU A 60 -24.90 -0.90 -1.03
N THR A 61 -24.16 -1.86 -0.49
CA THR A 61 -24.09 -3.23 -1.00
C THR A 61 -24.82 -4.18 -0.07
N ILE A 62 -25.76 -4.94 -0.61
CA ILE A 62 -26.47 -6.02 0.10
C ILE A 62 -26.06 -7.33 -0.56
N CYS A 63 -25.45 -8.22 0.21
CA CYS A 63 -24.96 -9.51 -0.28
C CYS A 63 -25.43 -10.61 0.67
N GLY A 64 -25.92 -11.73 0.13
CA GLY A 64 -26.40 -12.87 0.91
C GLY A 64 -27.65 -13.49 0.30
N ASP A 65 -28.38 -14.23 1.12
CA ASP A 65 -29.66 -14.86 0.76
C ASP A 65 -30.82 -13.92 1.13
N PHE A 66 -31.36 -13.21 0.14
CA PHE A 66 -32.45 -12.27 0.32
C PHE A 66 -33.29 -12.12 -0.95
N ASP A 67 -34.52 -11.62 -0.79
CA ASP A 67 -35.37 -11.21 -1.92
C ASP A 67 -34.96 -9.80 -2.42
N PRO A 68 -34.48 -9.66 -3.67
CA PRO A 68 -34.06 -8.37 -4.20
C PRO A 68 -35.20 -7.33 -4.22
N HIS A 69 -36.44 -7.75 -4.48
CA HIS A 69 -37.55 -6.81 -4.57
C HIS A 69 -37.88 -6.22 -3.19
N GLY A 70 -37.99 -7.07 -2.16
CA GLY A 70 -38.16 -6.65 -0.77
C GLY A 70 -37.00 -5.77 -0.27
N ALA A 71 -35.76 -6.12 -0.60
CA ALA A 71 -34.59 -5.31 -0.25
C ALA A 71 -34.66 -3.92 -0.89
N HIS A 72 -34.98 -3.81 -2.18
CA HIS A 72 -35.15 -2.52 -2.85
C HIS A 72 -36.27 -1.68 -2.22
N ALA A 73 -37.41 -2.30 -1.87
CA ALA A 73 -38.50 -1.61 -1.19
C ALA A 73 -38.07 -1.07 0.18
N MET A 74 -37.30 -1.84 0.96
CA MET A 74 -36.74 -1.39 2.24
C MET A 74 -35.74 -0.25 2.05
N VAL A 75 -34.84 -0.36 1.06
CA VAL A 75 -33.86 0.70 0.77
C VAL A 75 -34.58 2.00 0.40
N ALA A 76 -35.57 1.94 -0.49
CA ALA A 76 -36.36 3.10 -0.87
C ALA A 76 -37.11 3.71 0.34
N ARG A 77 -37.68 2.88 1.21
CA ARG A 77 -38.39 3.33 2.40
C ARG A 77 -37.48 4.02 3.43
N HIS A 78 -36.30 3.44 3.68
CA HIS A 78 -35.43 3.88 4.77
C HIS A 78 -34.41 4.95 4.36
N PHE A 79 -33.87 4.87 3.15
CA PHE A 79 -32.85 5.80 2.65
C PHE A 79 -33.41 6.81 1.64
N GLY A 80 -34.51 6.50 0.95
CA GLY A 80 -35.11 7.39 -0.06
C GLY A 80 -35.51 8.78 0.47
N PRO A 81 -36.01 8.93 1.71
CA PRO A 81 -36.32 10.25 2.27
C PRO A 81 -35.10 11.11 2.59
N ILE A 82 -33.88 10.56 2.59
CA ILE A 82 -32.66 11.32 2.91
C ILE A 82 -32.37 12.27 1.74
N PRO A 83 -32.26 13.59 1.99
CA PRO A 83 -31.99 14.54 0.92
C PRO A 83 -30.63 14.30 0.28
N ARG A 84 -30.54 14.60 -1.01
CA ARG A 84 -29.25 14.67 -1.73
C ARG A 84 -28.33 15.68 -1.05
N GLY A 85 -27.02 15.41 -1.04
CA GLY A 85 -26.02 16.35 -0.56
C GLY A 85 -25.93 17.63 -1.38
N ALA A 86 -25.40 18.68 -0.77
CA ALA A 86 -25.16 19.98 -1.41
C ALA A 86 -24.01 19.96 -2.44
N GLY A 87 -23.35 18.81 -2.60
CA GLY A 87 -22.14 18.64 -3.40
C GLY A 87 -20.88 18.66 -2.54
N ARG A 88 -19.94 17.76 -2.85
CA ARG A 88 -18.64 17.67 -2.17
C ARG A 88 -17.62 18.60 -2.85
N PRO A 89 -16.68 19.19 -2.09
CA PRO A 89 -15.57 19.94 -2.67
C PRO A 89 -14.78 19.09 -3.68
N PRO A 90 -14.23 19.69 -4.75
CA PRO A 90 -13.32 18.98 -5.63
C PRO A 90 -12.07 18.53 -4.87
N LEU A 91 -11.49 17.41 -5.29
CA LEU A 91 -10.23 16.97 -4.73
C LEU A 91 -9.11 17.94 -5.11
N PRO A 92 -8.15 18.20 -4.21
CA PRO A 92 -6.97 18.98 -4.56
C PRO A 92 -6.15 18.29 -5.66
N PRO A 93 -5.28 19.02 -6.37
CA PRO A 93 -4.35 18.42 -7.32
C PRO A 93 -3.46 17.35 -6.65
N MET A 94 -3.46 16.14 -7.19
CA MET A 94 -2.66 15.01 -6.71
C MET A 94 -1.67 14.48 -7.75
N ALA A 95 -1.46 15.24 -8.84
CA ALA A 95 -0.53 14.86 -9.89
C ALA A 95 0.91 14.96 -9.37
N LEU A 96 1.69 13.91 -9.61
CA LEU A 96 3.10 13.84 -9.24
C LEU A 96 3.90 13.26 -10.43
N PRO A 97 5.21 13.53 -10.51
CA PRO A 97 6.07 12.84 -11.47
C PRO A 97 6.01 11.31 -11.26
N PRO A 98 6.23 10.49 -12.30
CA PRO A 98 6.11 9.02 -12.20
C PRO A 98 7.19 8.38 -11.31
N THR A 99 8.34 9.05 -11.11
CA THR A 99 9.38 8.65 -10.16
C THR A 99 9.71 9.78 -9.19
N PHE A 100 10.48 9.50 -8.12
CA PHE A 100 10.96 10.55 -7.22
C PHE A 100 12.00 11.50 -7.87
N GLY A 101 12.63 11.07 -8.96
CA GLY A 101 13.73 11.75 -9.65
C GLY A 101 15.07 11.77 -8.89
N ARG A 102 15.11 11.20 -7.69
CA ARG A 102 16.30 11.05 -6.83
C ARG A 102 16.04 10.00 -5.75
N TRP A 103 17.11 9.57 -5.08
CA TRP A 103 16.99 8.73 -3.90
C TRP A 103 16.68 9.59 -2.66
N LEU A 104 15.50 9.41 -2.07
CA LEU A 104 15.07 10.00 -0.81
C LEU A 104 15.48 9.12 0.37
N ARG A 105 15.92 9.72 1.48
CA ARG A 105 16.45 8.96 2.62
C ARG A 105 16.05 9.64 3.92
N ASP A 106 15.57 8.84 4.88
CA ASP A 106 15.37 9.23 6.27
C ASP A 106 15.87 8.10 7.18
N GLU A 107 16.55 8.46 8.26
CA GLU A 107 17.06 7.52 9.26
C GLU A 107 16.50 7.89 10.63
N VAL A 108 15.92 6.90 11.30
CA VAL A 108 15.20 7.06 12.56
C VAL A 108 15.86 6.23 13.63
N GLU A 109 16.43 6.89 14.62
CA GLU A 109 16.86 6.20 15.85
C GLU A 109 15.64 5.91 16.72
N ASP A 110 15.42 4.64 17.08
CA ASP A 110 14.26 4.21 17.87
C ASP A 110 14.65 3.18 18.95
N ALA A 111 13.80 2.99 19.97
CA ALA A 111 13.93 1.91 20.95
C ALA A 111 13.55 0.55 20.35
N VAL A 112 14.36 0.09 19.40
CA VAL A 112 14.18 -1.15 18.65
C VAL A 112 15.42 -2.03 18.75
N VAL A 113 15.24 -3.35 18.61
CA VAL A 113 16.31 -4.34 18.82
C VAL A 113 17.11 -4.66 17.56
N ALA A 114 16.59 -4.32 16.38
CA ALA A 114 17.23 -4.60 15.10
C ALA A 114 16.96 -3.45 14.10
N PRO A 115 17.84 -3.24 13.12
CA PRO A 115 17.52 -2.35 12.02
C PRO A 115 16.34 -2.85 11.18
N ARG A 116 15.54 -1.93 10.66
CA ARG A 116 14.45 -2.24 9.71
C ARG A 116 14.42 -1.22 8.60
N LEU A 117 14.37 -1.69 7.36
CA LEU A 117 14.30 -0.84 6.17
C LEU A 117 12.92 -0.95 5.52
N PHE A 118 12.31 0.21 5.28
CA PHE A 118 11.24 0.37 4.31
C PHE A 118 11.82 1.05 3.07
N LEU A 119 11.96 0.30 1.97
CA LEU A 119 12.41 0.82 0.68
C LEU A 119 11.21 0.95 -0.24
N ALA A 120 10.76 2.18 -0.48
CA ALA A 120 9.62 2.48 -1.32
C ALA A 120 10.02 2.95 -2.73
N PHE A 121 9.19 2.60 -3.70
CA PHE A 121 9.23 3.05 -5.08
C PHE A 121 7.90 3.69 -5.41
N ARG A 122 7.92 4.79 -6.16
CA ARG A 122 6.70 5.35 -6.71
C ARG A 122 6.19 4.47 -7.84
N ILE A 123 4.91 4.12 -7.81
CA ILE A 123 4.26 3.30 -8.84
C ILE A 123 2.93 3.96 -9.29
N PRO A 124 2.36 3.55 -10.44
CA PRO A 124 1.04 4.03 -10.87
C PRO A 124 -0.05 3.79 -9.81
N PRO A 125 -1.11 4.61 -9.76
CA PRO A 125 -2.20 4.43 -8.80
C PRO A 125 -2.82 3.03 -8.88
N ALA A 126 -3.23 2.49 -7.74
CA ALA A 126 -3.91 1.22 -7.66
C ALA A 126 -5.06 1.15 -8.66
N GLY A 127 -5.20 0.02 -9.37
CA GLY A 127 -6.22 -0.23 -10.39
C GLY A 127 -6.03 0.47 -11.75
N ALA A 128 -4.98 1.28 -11.93
CA ALA A 128 -4.58 1.74 -13.26
C ALA A 128 -4.02 0.56 -14.11
N PRO A 129 -4.08 0.59 -15.45
CA PRO A 129 -3.57 -0.50 -16.29
C PRO A 129 -2.12 -0.90 -15.99
N ASP A 130 -1.25 0.09 -15.73
CA ASP A 130 0.18 -0.14 -15.50
C ASP A 130 0.47 -0.60 -14.05
N TRP A 131 -0.51 -0.47 -13.13
CA TRP A 131 -0.36 -0.90 -11.75
C TRP A 131 -0.28 -2.42 -11.62
N TYR A 132 -0.98 -3.18 -12.47
CA TYR A 132 -0.96 -4.65 -12.41
C TYR A 132 0.44 -5.25 -12.62
N ALA A 133 1.27 -4.59 -13.45
CA ALA A 133 2.68 -4.98 -13.59
C ALA A 133 3.48 -4.65 -12.32
N ALA A 134 3.22 -3.49 -11.69
CA ALA A 134 3.89 -3.09 -10.46
C ALA A 134 3.48 -3.95 -9.25
N SER A 135 2.21 -4.32 -9.12
CA SER A 135 1.71 -5.21 -8.06
C SER A 135 2.28 -6.64 -8.21
N LEU A 136 2.31 -7.16 -9.44
CA LEU A 136 2.93 -8.45 -9.74
C LEU A 136 4.44 -8.44 -9.48
N LEU A 137 5.11 -7.33 -9.77
CA LEU A 137 6.52 -7.12 -9.45
C LEU A 137 6.77 -7.15 -7.93
N GLY A 138 5.88 -6.52 -7.14
CA GLY A 138 5.90 -6.62 -5.69
C GLY A 138 5.77 -8.07 -5.19
N ALA A 139 4.86 -8.85 -5.80
CA ALA A 139 4.70 -10.26 -5.45
C ALA A 139 5.91 -11.14 -5.82
N VAL A 140 6.60 -10.83 -6.93
CA VAL A 140 7.89 -11.45 -7.28
C VAL A 140 8.95 -11.14 -6.22
N LEU A 141 9.00 -9.88 -5.77
CA LEU A 141 9.99 -9.40 -4.81
C LEU A 141 9.80 -10.02 -3.42
N GLY A 142 8.58 -10.03 -2.87
CA GLY A 142 8.40 -10.29 -1.44
C GLY A 142 7.17 -11.08 -1.00
N THR A 143 6.34 -11.60 -1.92
CA THR A 143 5.18 -12.42 -1.50
C THR A 143 5.55 -13.90 -1.40
N GLY A 144 5.42 -14.46 -0.20
CA GLY A 144 5.67 -15.87 0.11
C GLY A 144 7.15 -16.23 0.23
N GLU A 145 7.43 -17.42 0.77
CA GLU A 145 8.79 -17.87 1.09
C GLU A 145 9.72 -18.08 -0.11
N GLY A 146 9.13 -18.31 -1.30
CA GLY A 146 9.86 -18.43 -2.55
C GLY A 146 10.16 -17.10 -3.24
N SER A 147 9.79 -15.97 -2.63
CA SER A 147 10.08 -14.64 -3.16
C SER A 147 11.56 -14.31 -3.14
N ARG A 148 11.96 -13.36 -3.99
CA ARG A 148 13.37 -13.03 -4.16
C ARG A 148 14.03 -12.52 -2.89
N LEU A 149 13.38 -11.61 -2.19
CA LEU A 149 13.91 -11.02 -0.96
C LEU A 149 13.99 -12.07 0.15
N GLN A 150 12.97 -12.92 0.33
CA GLN A 150 13.01 -14.03 1.29
C GLN A 150 14.15 -15.00 0.99
N ARG A 151 14.28 -15.46 -0.26
CA ARG A 151 15.33 -16.40 -0.65
C ARG A 151 16.72 -15.80 -0.42
N ALA A 152 16.98 -14.61 -0.97
CA ALA A 152 18.31 -14.01 -0.94
C ALA A 152 18.70 -13.53 0.47
N LEU A 153 17.83 -12.78 1.15
CA LEU A 153 18.20 -12.06 2.37
C LEU A 153 17.97 -12.88 3.64
N VAL A 154 16.94 -13.72 3.68
CA VAL A 154 16.58 -14.50 4.87
C VAL A 154 17.22 -15.88 4.85
N ARG A 155 17.16 -16.59 3.72
CA ARG A 155 17.65 -17.98 3.61
C ARG A 155 19.12 -18.09 3.24
N GLU A 156 19.55 -17.40 2.18
CA GLU A 156 20.91 -17.54 1.64
C GLU A 156 21.93 -16.70 2.40
N GLN A 157 21.72 -15.38 2.47
CA GLN A 157 22.67 -14.46 3.11
C GLN A 157 22.49 -14.36 4.63
N GLN A 158 21.33 -14.79 5.15
CA GLN A 158 20.97 -14.73 6.57
C GLN A 158 21.18 -13.33 7.20
N LEU A 159 20.91 -12.27 6.43
CA LEU A 159 21.00 -10.88 6.89
C LEU A 159 19.69 -10.38 7.48
N ALA A 160 18.57 -10.90 6.98
CA ALA A 160 17.23 -10.52 7.41
C ALA A 160 16.57 -11.65 8.20
N SER A 161 15.74 -11.28 9.18
CA SER A 161 14.81 -12.21 9.84
C SER A 161 13.51 -12.33 9.05
N ASP A 162 13.13 -11.26 8.36
CA ASP A 162 11.98 -11.23 7.47
C ASP A 162 12.20 -10.22 6.33
N ALA A 163 11.64 -10.52 5.17
CA ALA A 163 11.70 -9.65 4.01
C ALA A 163 10.44 -9.83 3.15
N THR A 164 9.65 -8.78 3.02
CA THR A 164 8.40 -8.79 2.25
C THR A 164 8.30 -7.59 1.33
N ALA A 165 7.32 -7.58 0.44
CA ALA A 165 7.02 -6.46 -0.41
C ALA A 165 5.52 -6.38 -0.69
N PHE A 166 4.97 -5.17 -0.73
CA PHE A 166 3.54 -4.91 -0.92
C PHE A 166 3.29 -3.57 -1.59
N THR A 167 2.12 -3.40 -2.19
CA THR A 167 1.61 -2.11 -2.66
C THR A 167 0.87 -1.38 -1.54
N PHE A 168 0.95 -0.06 -1.53
CA PHE A 168 0.22 0.78 -0.58
C PHE A 168 -1.28 0.92 -0.90
N ASP A 169 -1.68 0.48 -2.09
CA ASP A 169 -3.06 0.42 -2.60
C ASP A 169 -3.75 1.80 -2.70
N LEU A 170 -2.97 2.84 -2.97
CA LEU A 170 -3.48 4.20 -3.14
C LEU A 170 -4.10 4.38 -4.54
N SER A 171 -5.42 4.58 -4.57
CA SER A 171 -6.20 4.60 -5.82
C SER A 171 -6.24 5.94 -6.56
N LYS A 172 -5.55 6.97 -6.08
CA LYS A 172 -5.55 8.34 -6.62
C LYS A 172 -4.13 8.91 -6.64
N GLY A 173 -3.81 9.79 -7.58
CA GLY A 173 -2.51 10.48 -7.63
C GLY A 173 -1.35 9.55 -7.99
N SER A 174 -0.86 8.78 -7.02
CA SER A 174 0.24 7.82 -7.13
C SER A 174 0.13 6.77 -6.02
N ASP A 175 0.64 5.57 -6.28
CA ASP A 175 0.79 4.51 -5.26
C ASP A 175 2.27 4.26 -4.96
N LEU A 176 2.56 3.43 -3.94
CA LEU A 176 3.90 3.00 -3.56
C LEU A 176 4.02 1.47 -3.61
N LEU A 177 5.14 0.97 -4.13
CA LEU A 177 5.61 -0.39 -3.88
C LEU A 177 6.65 -0.32 -2.76
N VAL A 178 6.45 -1.04 -1.66
CA VAL A 178 7.32 -0.99 -0.49
C VAL A 178 7.92 -2.35 -0.22
N CYS A 179 9.24 -2.41 -0.13
CA CYS A 179 9.97 -3.55 0.42
C CYS A 179 10.21 -3.30 1.91
N ASP A 180 9.79 -4.24 2.73
CA ASP A 180 9.86 -4.18 4.19
C ASP A 180 10.77 -5.30 4.69
N VAL A 181 11.92 -4.93 5.22
CA VAL A 181 12.99 -5.87 5.55
C VAL A 181 13.51 -5.60 6.94
N THR A 182 13.42 -6.60 7.81
CA THR A 182 13.94 -6.54 9.18
C THR A 182 15.25 -7.30 9.26
N ALA A 183 16.31 -6.65 9.75
CA ALA A 183 17.62 -7.26 9.95
C ALA A 183 17.58 -8.33 11.05
N ARG A 184 18.50 -9.29 10.95
CA ARG A 184 18.85 -10.14 12.10
C ARG A 184 19.65 -9.33 13.14
N PRO A 185 19.62 -9.74 14.42
CA PRO A 185 20.44 -9.12 15.46
C PRO A 185 21.92 -9.02 15.05
N GLY A 186 22.53 -7.86 15.29
CA GLY A 186 23.94 -7.60 14.99
C GLY A 186 24.27 -7.29 13.53
N VAL A 187 23.31 -7.38 12.59
CA VAL A 187 23.52 -6.95 11.21
C VAL A 187 23.43 -5.41 11.15
N PRO A 188 24.48 -4.70 10.66
CA PRO A 188 24.44 -3.25 10.54
C PRO A 188 23.40 -2.77 9.53
N ALA A 189 22.75 -1.64 9.83
CA ALA A 189 21.70 -1.07 9.00
C ALA A 189 22.16 -0.77 7.56
N ALA A 190 23.36 -0.21 7.40
CA ALA A 190 23.98 0.04 6.09
C ALA A 190 24.23 -1.26 5.29
N ARG A 191 24.57 -2.37 5.97
CA ARG A 191 24.75 -3.68 5.33
C ARG A 191 23.43 -4.26 4.86
N LEU A 192 22.38 -4.11 5.67
CA LEU A 192 21.02 -4.52 5.29
C LEU A 192 20.57 -3.77 4.03
N GLU A 193 20.65 -2.45 4.04
CA GLU A 193 20.18 -1.64 2.90
C GLU A 193 20.97 -1.92 1.63
N ALA A 194 22.30 -2.04 1.72
CA ALA A 194 23.13 -2.39 0.57
C ALA A 194 22.73 -3.75 -0.02
N ALA A 195 22.42 -4.74 0.81
CA ALA A 195 22.00 -6.06 0.34
C ALA A 195 20.61 -6.02 -0.31
N VAL A 196 19.64 -5.30 0.29
CA VAL A 196 18.31 -5.11 -0.30
C VAL A 196 18.42 -4.44 -1.67
N VAL A 197 19.15 -3.33 -1.74
CA VAL A 197 19.36 -2.58 -2.98
C VAL A 197 20.03 -3.43 -4.05
N ALA A 198 21.04 -4.23 -3.69
CA ALA A 198 21.70 -5.13 -4.62
C ALA A 198 20.75 -6.18 -5.22
N GLU A 199 19.80 -6.70 -4.44
CA GLU A 199 18.78 -7.62 -4.96
C GLU A 199 17.76 -6.94 -5.88
N ILE A 200 17.34 -5.71 -5.55
CA ILE A 200 16.52 -4.88 -6.44
C ILE A 200 17.23 -4.61 -7.76
N ASP A 201 18.49 -4.17 -7.70
CA ASP A 201 19.30 -3.89 -8.88
C ASP A 201 19.53 -5.16 -9.73
N ARG A 202 19.72 -6.32 -9.08
CA ARG A 202 19.85 -7.61 -9.77
C ARG A 202 18.56 -7.99 -10.50
N LEU A 203 17.38 -7.82 -9.88
CA LEU A 203 16.11 -8.05 -10.57
C LEU A 203 15.95 -7.12 -11.77
N ARG A 204 16.27 -5.83 -11.61
CA ARG A 204 16.17 -4.83 -12.68
C ARG A 204 17.07 -5.17 -13.88
N THR A 205 18.29 -5.66 -13.62
CA THR A 205 19.32 -5.84 -14.65
C THR A 205 19.38 -7.24 -15.25
N ALA A 206 19.10 -8.28 -14.46
CA ALA A 206 19.12 -9.67 -14.92
C ALA A 206 17.76 -10.17 -15.44
N GLY A 207 16.71 -9.36 -15.30
CA GLY A 207 15.36 -9.70 -15.74
C GLY A 207 14.57 -10.55 -14.75
N VAL A 208 13.32 -10.84 -15.11
CA VAL A 208 12.38 -11.59 -14.27
C VAL A 208 12.16 -12.98 -14.89
N PRO A 209 12.63 -14.07 -14.25
CA PRO A 209 12.37 -15.41 -14.73
C PRO A 209 10.88 -15.70 -14.84
N ALA A 210 10.47 -16.38 -15.91
CA ALA A 210 9.07 -16.77 -16.13
C ALA A 210 8.47 -17.53 -14.93
N ALA A 211 9.25 -18.42 -14.30
CA ALA A 211 8.84 -19.16 -13.11
C ALA A 211 8.55 -18.25 -11.90
N ASP A 212 9.32 -17.17 -11.72
CA ASP A 212 9.08 -16.20 -10.64
C ASP A 212 7.76 -15.46 -10.88
N ARG A 213 7.49 -15.09 -12.14
CA ARG A 213 6.23 -14.45 -12.57
C ARG A 213 5.03 -15.37 -12.39
N GLU A 214 5.12 -16.63 -12.81
CA GLU A 214 4.03 -17.62 -12.66
C GLU A 214 3.71 -17.88 -11.18
N ARG A 215 4.73 -18.05 -10.34
CA ARG A 215 4.55 -18.20 -8.90
C ARG A 215 3.87 -16.98 -8.28
N ALA A 216 4.31 -15.79 -8.64
CA ALA A 216 3.73 -14.54 -8.13
C ALA A 216 2.26 -14.40 -8.53
N LEU A 217 1.93 -14.70 -9.79
CA LEU A 217 0.55 -14.70 -10.28
C LEU A 217 -0.33 -15.68 -9.50
N ALA A 218 0.13 -16.92 -9.31
CA ALA A 218 -0.62 -17.93 -8.58
C ALA A 218 -0.89 -17.52 -7.11
N LEU A 219 0.06 -16.85 -6.46
CA LEU A 219 -0.11 -16.33 -5.09
C LEU A 219 -1.10 -15.17 -5.04
N LEU A 220 -1.04 -14.25 -5.99
CA LEU A 220 -2.02 -13.14 -6.08
C LEU A 220 -3.43 -13.68 -6.33
N GLU A 221 -3.58 -14.64 -7.24
CA GLU A 221 -4.87 -15.30 -7.52
C GLU A 221 -5.41 -16.03 -6.29
N THR A 222 -4.55 -16.80 -5.60
CA THR A 222 -4.94 -17.49 -4.37
C THR A 222 -5.40 -16.50 -3.30
N SER A 223 -4.67 -15.41 -3.11
CA SER A 223 -5.02 -14.35 -2.17
C SER A 223 -6.36 -13.71 -2.52
N TRP A 224 -6.57 -13.41 -3.81
CA TRP A 224 -7.81 -12.83 -4.31
C TRP A 224 -9.02 -13.72 -4.07
N VAL A 225 -8.96 -14.98 -4.50
CA VAL A 225 -10.07 -15.94 -4.35
C VAL A 225 -10.34 -16.23 -2.88
N SER A 226 -9.30 -16.39 -2.06
CA SER A 226 -9.44 -16.62 -0.62
C SER A 226 -10.08 -15.41 0.07
N GLY A 227 -9.71 -14.20 -0.34
CA GLY A 227 -10.30 -12.95 0.12
C GLY A 227 -11.78 -12.80 -0.23
N LEU A 228 -12.32 -13.57 -1.18
CA LEU A 228 -13.72 -13.53 -1.59
C LEU A 228 -14.56 -14.68 -1.00
N GLN A 229 -14.04 -15.45 -0.04
CA GLN A 229 -14.76 -16.62 0.49
C GLN A 229 -16.00 -16.26 1.31
N THR A 230 -15.98 -15.14 2.02
CA THR A 230 -17.11 -14.73 2.87
C THR A 230 -18.04 -13.77 2.14
N VAL A 231 -19.32 -13.79 2.52
CA VAL A 231 -20.35 -12.87 1.99
C VAL A 231 -19.96 -11.41 2.28
N GLY A 232 -19.45 -11.13 3.48
CA GLY A 232 -18.98 -9.79 3.87
C GLY A 232 -17.83 -9.31 2.99
N ALA A 233 -16.82 -10.15 2.75
CA ALA A 233 -15.69 -9.74 1.93
C ALA A 233 -16.05 -9.52 0.45
N ARG A 234 -17.03 -10.28 -0.08
CA ARG A 234 -17.61 -9.98 -1.40
C ARG A 234 -18.32 -8.64 -1.41
N ALA A 235 -19.12 -8.35 -0.39
CA ALA A 235 -19.81 -7.07 -0.26
C ALA A 235 -18.82 -5.89 -0.18
N ASP A 236 -17.74 -6.04 0.58
CA ASP A 236 -16.69 -5.03 0.71
C ASP A 236 -16.00 -4.78 -0.63
N LYS A 237 -15.66 -5.84 -1.38
CA LYS A 237 -15.04 -5.70 -2.70
C LYS A 237 -15.97 -5.07 -3.72
N LEU A 238 -17.23 -5.50 -3.80
CA LEU A 238 -18.23 -4.85 -4.66
C LEU A 238 -18.37 -3.35 -4.33
N SER A 239 -18.41 -3.02 -3.04
CA SER A 239 -18.48 -1.63 -2.58
C SER A 239 -17.23 -0.83 -2.95
N GLN A 240 -16.04 -1.43 -2.80
CA GLN A 240 -14.76 -0.83 -3.19
C GLN A 240 -14.74 -0.48 -4.67
N PHE A 241 -15.08 -1.44 -5.55
CA PHE A 241 -15.06 -1.21 -7.00
C PHE A 241 -16.15 -0.22 -7.44
N ALA A 242 -17.37 -0.31 -6.91
CA ALA A 242 -18.40 0.69 -7.15
C ALA A 242 -17.95 2.10 -6.72
N THR A 243 -17.31 2.23 -5.55
CA THR A 243 -16.89 3.52 -4.99
C THR A 243 -15.73 4.14 -5.78
N TYR A 244 -14.70 3.36 -6.11
CA TYR A 244 -13.47 3.89 -6.72
C TYR A 244 -13.44 3.81 -8.25
N ARG A 245 -14.28 2.97 -8.86
CA ARG A 245 -14.30 2.74 -10.32
C ARG A 245 -15.67 2.96 -10.95
N GLY A 246 -16.73 3.12 -10.16
CA GLY A 246 -18.09 3.29 -10.67
C GLY A 246 -18.71 2.01 -11.22
N ASP A 247 -18.02 0.87 -11.12
CA ASP A 247 -18.49 -0.41 -11.65
C ASP A 247 -18.09 -1.57 -10.73
N PRO A 248 -19.05 -2.16 -9.97
CA PRO A 248 -18.78 -3.30 -9.10
C PRO A 248 -18.43 -4.59 -9.86
N ALA A 249 -18.81 -4.72 -11.13
CA ALA A 249 -18.58 -5.95 -11.91
C ALA A 249 -17.09 -6.21 -12.19
N LEU A 250 -16.27 -5.15 -12.15
CA LEU A 250 -14.81 -5.21 -12.33
C LEU A 250 -14.11 -6.10 -11.28
N VAL A 251 -14.76 -6.43 -10.16
CA VAL A 251 -14.28 -7.43 -9.20
C VAL A 251 -13.97 -8.77 -9.86
N ASN A 252 -14.64 -9.10 -10.97
CA ASN A 252 -14.45 -10.36 -11.69
C ASN A 252 -13.25 -10.34 -12.68
N ASP A 253 -12.70 -9.15 -12.97
CA ASP A 253 -11.65 -8.99 -13.99
C ASP A 253 -10.24 -9.07 -13.42
N GLU A 254 -10.07 -8.96 -12.10
CA GLU A 254 -8.75 -8.78 -11.46
C GLU A 254 -7.77 -9.91 -11.78
N HIS A 255 -8.25 -11.15 -11.87
CA HIS A 255 -7.42 -12.27 -12.31
C HIS A 255 -6.91 -12.07 -13.74
N ALA A 256 -7.82 -11.77 -14.67
CA ALA A 256 -7.47 -11.60 -16.08
C ALA A 256 -6.47 -10.45 -16.28
N ARG A 257 -6.59 -9.36 -15.51
CA ARG A 257 -5.68 -8.21 -15.58
C ARG A 257 -4.26 -8.56 -15.12
N HIS A 258 -4.11 -9.30 -14.02
CA HIS A 258 -2.78 -9.78 -13.60
C HIS A 258 -2.23 -10.84 -14.56
N ALA A 259 -3.08 -11.75 -15.05
CA ALA A 259 -2.70 -12.80 -15.97
C ALA A 259 -2.24 -12.27 -17.34
N ALA A 260 -2.74 -11.10 -17.75
CA ALA A 260 -2.33 -10.43 -18.98
C ALA A 260 -0.91 -9.82 -18.93
N VAL A 261 -0.33 -9.65 -17.72
CA VAL A 261 1.03 -9.12 -17.58
C VAL A 261 2.04 -10.18 -18.05
N THR A 262 2.71 -9.90 -19.17
CA THR A 262 3.78 -10.76 -19.71
C THR A 262 5.10 -10.55 -18.96
N VAL A 263 6.07 -11.44 -19.20
CA VAL A 263 7.41 -11.30 -18.62
C VAL A 263 8.07 -10.00 -19.13
N GLU A 264 7.93 -9.69 -20.41
CA GLU A 264 8.50 -8.50 -21.03
C GLU A 264 7.91 -7.21 -20.44
N ALA A 265 6.58 -7.18 -20.23
CA ALA A 265 5.91 -6.06 -19.57
C ALA A 265 6.40 -5.89 -18.12
N LEU A 266 6.62 -7.01 -17.42
CA LEU A 266 7.13 -7.02 -16.05
C LEU A 266 8.59 -6.55 -15.97
N GLU A 267 9.43 -6.93 -16.93
CA GLU A 267 10.82 -6.47 -17.05
C GLU A 267 10.91 -5.00 -17.41
N ALA A 268 10.07 -4.52 -18.33
CA ALA A 268 9.97 -3.10 -18.66
C ALA A 268 9.50 -2.27 -17.44
N CYS A 269 8.53 -2.78 -16.69
CA CYS A 269 8.08 -2.21 -15.43
C CYS A 269 9.23 -2.14 -14.41
N ALA A 270 9.97 -3.23 -14.21
CA ALA A 270 11.13 -3.26 -13.31
C ALA A 270 12.22 -2.26 -13.74
N GLY A 271 12.53 -2.20 -15.04
CA GLY A 271 13.48 -1.25 -15.61
C GLY A 271 13.12 0.20 -15.34
N THR A 272 11.83 0.54 -15.45
CA THR A 272 11.30 1.89 -15.26
C THR A 272 11.19 2.26 -13.78
N LEU A 273 10.68 1.34 -12.94
CA LEU A 273 10.28 1.68 -11.57
C LEU A 273 11.36 1.39 -10.53
N LEU A 274 12.26 0.43 -10.74
CA LEU A 274 13.25 0.02 -9.73
C LEU A 274 14.61 0.74 -9.87
N GLY A 275 14.63 1.86 -10.59
CA GLY A 275 15.79 2.73 -10.80
C GLY A 275 16.31 3.39 -9.52
N PRO A 276 17.58 3.87 -9.50
CA PRO A 276 18.13 4.62 -8.37
C PRO A 276 17.48 6.00 -8.17
N ASP A 277 16.83 6.55 -9.19
CA ASP A 277 16.07 7.80 -9.15
C ASP A 277 14.64 7.63 -8.59
N ASN A 278 14.22 6.39 -8.32
CA ASN A 278 12.89 6.10 -7.81
C ASN A 278 12.91 5.37 -6.46
N ARG A 279 13.78 5.77 -5.54
CA ARG A 279 13.90 5.15 -4.21
C ARG A 279 13.58 6.12 -3.08
N ALA A 280 12.88 5.63 -2.07
CA ALA A 280 12.76 6.27 -0.77
C ALA A 280 13.10 5.25 0.33
N SER A 281 14.21 5.46 1.03
CA SER A 281 14.65 4.61 2.15
C SER A 281 14.24 5.26 3.46
N LEU A 282 13.38 4.60 4.22
CA LEU A 282 13.14 4.89 5.64
C LEU A 282 13.81 3.78 6.47
N LEU A 283 14.89 4.13 7.16
CA LEU A 283 15.72 3.18 7.89
C LEU A 283 15.57 3.42 9.40
N TYR A 284 15.07 2.43 10.11
CA TYR A 284 15.09 2.43 11.58
C TYR A 284 16.38 1.79 12.08
N VAL A 285 17.01 2.44 13.06
CA VAL A 285 18.22 1.94 13.71
C VAL A 285 18.02 1.93 15.24
N PRO A 286 18.56 0.92 15.96
CA PRO A 286 18.55 0.92 17.41
C PRO A 286 19.22 2.17 17.99
N ARG A 287 18.56 2.85 18.93
CA ARG A 287 19.21 3.88 19.74
C ARG A 287 20.43 3.29 20.46
N PRO A 288 21.57 3.98 20.49
CA PRO A 288 22.69 3.59 21.34
C PRO A 288 22.19 3.43 22.78
N ALA A 289 22.59 2.35 23.46
CA ALA A 289 22.33 2.24 24.89
C ALA A 289 22.92 3.48 25.57
N ALA A 290 22.11 4.22 26.33
CA ALA A 290 22.61 5.31 27.15
C ALA A 290 23.71 4.71 28.04
N ALA A 291 24.93 5.27 27.95
CA ALA A 291 26.00 4.86 28.85
C ALA A 291 25.46 4.98 30.28
N GLU A 292 25.37 3.86 30.99
CA GLU A 292 25.04 3.88 32.42
C GLU A 292 26.02 4.85 33.07
N ALA A 293 25.49 5.97 33.56
CA ALA A 293 26.26 6.88 34.40
C ALA A 293 26.62 6.10 35.65
N ALA A 294 27.89 5.69 35.72
CA ALA A 294 28.50 5.01 36.85
C ALA A 294 28.51 5.87 38.12
#